data_AF-A0A2A4YA35-F1
#
_entry.id   AF-A0A2A4YA35-F1
#
_cell.length_a   1.000
_cell.length_b   1.000
_cell.length_c   1.000
_cell.angle_alpha   90.00
_cell.angle_beta   90.00
_cell.angle_gamma   90.00
#
_symmetry.space_group_name_H-M   'P 1'
#
loop_
_entity.id
_entity.type
_entity.pdbx_description
1 polymer ?
#
loop_
_entity_poly.entity_id
_entity_poly.type
_entity_poly.pdbx_seq_one_letter_code
_entity_poly.pdbx_strand_id
1 'polypeptide(L)'
;MNVSLFIGYNLFAAALAACTINFLFTLGEELLWRGYLWEKLKCLGFYKGSGIIGFLWGLWHAPIILFFGHNYPEHRLFGVLMMIAFCVLFAPIYTYLRIKDKSLMAPTILHGMTNAFMSLALVFFPGGKNIVLAPLGFGGLIALAIVNIYFFRNKKRRASLK
;
A
#
# COMPACT_ATOMS: atom_id res chain seq x y z
N MET A 1 -22.62 -3.90 18.22
CA MET A 1 -21.64 -2.80 18.10
C MET A 1 -21.96 -2.02 16.83
N ASN A 2 -22.07 -0.68 16.91
CA ASN A 2 -22.42 0.14 15.75
C ASN A 2 -21.27 0.11 14.73
N VAL A 3 -21.56 -0.07 13.44
CA VAL A 3 -20.53 -0.28 12.39
C VAL A 3 -19.55 0.89 12.34
N SER A 4 -20.03 2.12 12.51
CA SER A 4 -19.18 3.32 12.53
C SER A 4 -18.23 3.37 13.73
N LEU A 5 -18.68 2.91 14.90
CA LEU A 5 -17.83 2.80 16.10
C LEU A 5 -16.77 1.71 15.94
N PHE A 6 -17.13 0.60 15.30
CA PHE A 6 -16.19 -0.46 14.98
C PHE A 6 -15.11 0.01 13.99
N ILE A 7 -15.49 0.69 12.91
CA ILE A 7 -14.54 1.25 11.95
C ILE A 7 -13.62 2.28 12.63
N GLY A 8 -14.19 3.20 13.41
CA GLY A 8 -13.42 4.21 14.13
C GLY A 8 -12.40 3.60 15.09
N TYR A 9 -12.80 2.58 15.86
CA TYR A 9 -11.90 1.85 16.75
C TYR A 9 -10.76 1.15 15.99
N ASN A 10 -11.05 0.48 14.88
CA ASN A 10 -10.03 -0.22 14.09
C ASN A 10 -9.02 0.75 13.45
N LEU A 11 -9.49 1.91 12.94
CA LEU A 11 -8.60 2.94 12.40
C LEU A 11 -7.68 3.52 13.48
N PHE A 12 -8.22 3.76 14.68
CA PHE A 12 -7.45 4.25 15.82
C PHE A 12 -6.42 3.22 16.31
N ALA A 13 -6.82 1.95 16.44
CA ALA A 13 -5.93 0.86 16.80
C ALA A 13 -4.82 0.66 15.75
N ALA A 14 -5.16 0.76 14.46
CA ALA A 14 -4.18 0.68 13.37
C ALA A 14 -3.18 1.85 13.41
N ALA A 15 -3.64 3.07 13.70
CA ALA A 15 -2.76 4.23 13.88
C ALA A 15 -1.81 4.07 15.07
N LEU A 16 -2.29 3.56 16.21
CA LEU A 16 -1.44 3.26 17.35
C LEU A 16 -0.41 2.18 17.03
N ALA A 17 -0.84 1.06 16.43
CA ALA A 17 0.04 -0.03 16.03
C ALA A 17 1.11 0.45 15.03
N ALA A 18 0.75 1.35 14.11
CA ALA A 18 1.68 1.94 13.14
C ALA A 18 2.83 2.72 13.79
N CYS A 19 2.66 3.25 15.01
CA CYS A 19 3.66 4.03 15.74
C CYS A 19 4.51 3.19 16.71
N THR A 20 4.38 1.86 16.69
CA THR A 20 5.13 0.93 17.56
C THR A 20 6.35 0.33 16.85
N ILE A 21 6.70 -0.93 17.11
CA ILE A 21 7.76 -1.64 16.39
C ILE A 21 7.50 -1.71 14.88
N ASN A 22 6.23 -1.70 14.47
CA ASN A 22 5.81 -1.63 13.06
C ASN A 22 6.39 -0.38 12.38
N PHE A 23 6.50 0.75 13.09
CA PHE A 23 7.12 1.97 12.57
C PHE A 23 8.56 1.76 12.15
N LEU A 24 9.34 1.01 12.94
CA LEU A 24 10.76 0.77 12.65
C LEU A 24 10.92 -0.10 11.40
N PHE A 25 10.10 -1.14 11.26
CA PHE A 25 10.10 -1.99 10.08
C PHE A 25 9.67 -1.21 8.83
N THR A 26 8.56 -0.47 8.92
CA THR A 26 8.09 0.30 7.78
C THR A 26 9.03 1.44 7.44
N LEU A 27 9.67 2.09 8.41
CA LEU A 27 10.69 3.10 8.16
C LEU A 27 11.86 2.51 7.39
N GLY A 28 12.32 1.33 7.79
CA GLY A 28 13.38 0.59 7.08
C GLY A 28 13.03 0.36 5.60
N GLU A 29 11.81 -0.08 5.33
CA GLU A 29 11.31 -0.23 3.97
C GLU A 29 11.20 1.12 3.23
N GLU A 30 10.61 2.14 3.86
CA GLU A 30 10.45 3.47 3.27
C GLU A 30 11.79 4.12 2.90
N LEU A 31 12.82 3.93 3.72
CA LEU A 31 14.18 4.41 3.47
C LEU A 31 14.73 3.85 2.16
N LEU A 32 14.48 2.58 1.85
CA LEU A 32 14.87 1.99 0.58
C LEU A 32 13.95 2.48 -0.55
N TRP A 33 12.63 2.34 -0.40
CA TRP A 33 11.69 2.53 -1.49
C TRP A 33 11.52 3.99 -1.90
N ARG A 34 11.20 4.89 -0.96
CA ARG A 34 11.00 6.33 -1.28
C ARG A 34 12.15 7.22 -0.79
N GLY A 35 13.06 6.69 0.01
CA GLY A 35 14.34 7.31 0.31
C GLY A 35 15.32 7.15 -0.85
N TYR A 36 15.86 5.95 -1.04
CA TYR A 36 16.92 5.72 -2.01
C TYR A 36 16.40 5.57 -3.45
N LEU A 37 15.49 4.62 -3.70
CA LEU A 37 15.06 4.27 -5.06
C LEU A 37 14.29 5.40 -5.75
N TRP A 38 13.42 6.10 -5.02
CA TRP A 38 12.73 7.27 -5.56
C TRP A 38 13.68 8.37 -6.04
N GLU A 39 14.74 8.68 -5.29
CA GLU A 39 15.70 9.71 -5.71
C GLU A 39 16.46 9.32 -6.99
N LYS A 40 16.63 8.03 -7.24
CA LYS A 40 17.22 7.50 -8.48
C LYS A 40 16.24 7.46 -9.66
N LEU A 41 14.97 7.16 -9.38
CA LEU A 41 13.94 6.93 -10.41
C LEU A 41 13.08 8.16 -10.72
N LYS A 42 13.17 9.24 -9.93
CA LYS A 42 12.38 10.47 -10.13
C LYS A 42 12.57 11.11 -11.51
N CYS A 43 13.72 10.90 -12.16
CA CYS A 43 13.99 11.38 -13.51
C CYS A 43 13.09 10.74 -14.58
N LEU A 44 12.56 9.53 -14.33
CA LEU A 44 11.62 8.84 -15.21
C LEU A 44 10.19 9.41 -15.13
N GLY A 45 9.97 10.35 -14.21
CA GLY A 45 8.67 10.94 -13.91
C GLY A 45 7.88 10.15 -12.87
N PHE A 46 6.85 10.81 -12.33
CA PHE A 46 6.08 10.34 -11.18
C PHE A 46 5.54 8.90 -11.33
N TYR A 47 4.73 8.64 -12.36
CA TYR A 47 4.06 7.34 -12.49
C TYR A 47 5.02 6.20 -12.83
N LYS A 48 6.02 6.44 -13.69
CA LYS A 48 7.02 5.42 -14.05
C LYS A 48 7.90 5.06 -12.85
N GLY A 49 8.41 6.08 -12.14
CA GLY A 49 9.22 5.86 -10.95
C GLY A 49 8.44 5.14 -9.85
N SER A 50 7.22 5.60 -9.54
CA SER A 50 6.35 4.93 -8.56
C SER A 50 5.97 3.50 -8.98
N GLY A 51 5.71 3.26 -10.26
CA GLY A 51 5.36 1.93 -10.77
C GLY A 51 6.50 0.93 -10.63
N ILE A 52 7.74 1.33 -10.95
CA ILE A 52 8.92 0.48 -10.76
C ILE A 52 9.13 0.17 -9.28
N ILE A 53 9.02 1.16 -8.40
CA ILE A 53 9.12 0.96 -6.96
C ILE A 53 8.03 0.01 -6.48
N GLY A 54 6.78 0.20 -6.91
CA GLY A 54 5.67 -0.68 -6.56
C GLY A 54 5.86 -2.12 -7.05
N PHE A 55 6.43 -2.32 -8.23
CA PHE A 55 6.75 -3.65 -8.74
C PHE A 55 7.81 -4.35 -7.90
N LEU A 56 8.94 -3.66 -7.61
CA LEU A 56 10.01 -4.21 -6.78
C LEU A 56 9.54 -4.47 -5.35
N TRP A 57 8.70 -3.59 -4.81
CA TRP A 57 8.11 -3.75 -3.49
C TRP A 57 7.13 -4.92 -3.45
N GLY A 58 6.32 -5.15 -4.49
CA GLY A 58 5.50 -6.35 -4.59
C GLY A 58 6.32 -7.64 -4.69
N LEU A 59 7.41 -7.60 -5.46
CA LEU A 59 8.32 -8.74 -5.60
C LEU A 59 9.07 -9.06 -4.30
N TRP A 60 9.38 -8.05 -3.49
CA TRP A 60 9.95 -8.20 -2.15
C TRP A 60 9.10 -9.11 -1.24
N HIS A 61 7.78 -9.16 -1.45
CA HIS A 61 6.88 -10.03 -0.70
C HIS A 61 6.82 -11.47 -1.24
N ALA A 62 7.41 -11.76 -2.40
CA ALA A 62 7.29 -13.09 -3.02
C ALA A 62 7.80 -14.24 -2.13
N PRO A 63 8.97 -14.14 -1.46
CA PRO A 63 9.46 -15.24 -0.62
C PRO A 63 8.50 -15.55 0.54
N ILE A 64 8.00 -14.53 1.24
CA ILE A 64 7.12 -14.75 2.40
C ILE A 64 5.75 -15.28 1.99
N ILE A 65 5.24 -14.88 0.81
CA ILE A 65 4.01 -15.42 0.24
C ILE A 65 4.18 -16.88 -0.17
N LEU A 66 5.26 -17.23 -0.87
CA LEU A 66 5.47 -18.58 -1.39
C LEU A 66 5.79 -19.61 -0.28
N PHE A 67 6.68 -19.26 0.65
CA PHE A 67 7.09 -20.18 1.70
C PHE A 67 6.10 -20.26 2.86
N PHE A 68 5.53 -19.13 3.27
CA PHE A 68 4.69 -19.05 4.48
C PHE A 68 3.21 -18.78 4.19
N GLY A 69 2.81 -18.60 2.93
CA GLY A 69 1.43 -18.32 2.57
C GLY A 69 0.93 -16.97 3.10
N HIS A 70 1.85 -16.02 3.37
CA HIS A 70 1.49 -14.72 3.93
C HIS A 70 0.44 -14.01 3.07
N ASN A 71 -0.68 -13.60 3.66
CA ASN A 71 -1.89 -13.07 3.00
C ASN A 71 -2.63 -14.00 2.02
N TYR A 72 -1.96 -15.01 1.45
CA TYR A 72 -2.51 -15.90 0.42
C TYR A 72 -2.19 -17.39 0.70
N PRO A 73 -2.73 -17.98 1.78
CA PRO A 73 -2.37 -19.35 2.18
C PRO A 73 -2.74 -20.40 1.13
N GLU A 74 -3.90 -20.25 0.49
CA GLU A 74 -4.47 -21.21 -0.48
C GLU A 74 -3.94 -21.01 -1.91
N HIS A 75 -3.53 -19.80 -2.27
CA HIS A 75 -3.20 -19.42 -3.65
C HIS A 75 -1.88 -18.65 -3.72
N ARG A 76 -0.78 -19.28 -3.32
CA ARG A 76 0.51 -18.60 -3.11
C ARG A 76 1.09 -17.98 -4.38
N LEU A 77 1.15 -18.75 -5.48
CA LEU A 77 1.65 -18.26 -6.77
C LEU A 77 0.83 -17.08 -7.30
N PHE A 78 -0.49 -17.21 -7.30
CA PHE A 78 -1.39 -16.14 -7.74
C PHE A 78 -1.38 -14.95 -6.76
N GLY A 79 -1.18 -15.21 -5.47
CA GLY A 79 -1.01 -14.21 -4.42
C GLY A 79 0.18 -13.29 -4.65
N VAL A 80 1.29 -13.79 -5.21
CA VAL A 80 2.42 -12.94 -5.61
C VAL A 80 2.00 -11.93 -6.69
N LEU A 81 1.26 -12.37 -7.71
CA LEU A 81 0.77 -11.48 -8.76
C LEU A 81 -0.19 -10.42 -8.20
N MET A 82 -1.09 -10.85 -7.29
CA MET A 82 -2.01 -9.95 -6.61
C MET A 82 -1.29 -8.92 -5.73
N MET A 83 -0.26 -9.34 -5.00
CA MET A 83 0.56 -8.44 -4.20
C MET A 83 1.33 -7.43 -5.08
N ILE A 84 1.90 -7.89 -6.20
CA ILE A 84 2.55 -6.99 -7.16
C ILE A 84 1.55 -5.95 -7.69
N ALA A 85 0.35 -6.38 -8.10
CA ALA A 85 -0.68 -5.47 -8.57
C ALA A 85 -1.08 -4.45 -7.49
N PHE A 86 -1.25 -4.91 -6.24
CA PHE A 86 -1.55 -4.05 -5.10
C PHE A 86 -0.45 -3.01 -4.87
N CYS A 87 0.81 -3.44 -4.77
CA CYS A 87 1.94 -2.55 -4.54
C CYS A 87 2.15 -1.54 -5.68
N VAL A 88 1.98 -1.95 -6.94
CA VAL A 88 2.05 -1.07 -8.12
C VAL A 88 0.98 0.01 -8.07
N LEU A 89 -0.26 -0.36 -7.73
CA LEU A 89 -1.35 0.61 -7.61
C LEU A 89 -1.20 1.51 -6.38
N PHE A 90 -0.62 1.02 -5.29
CA PHE A 90 -0.55 1.80 -4.05
C PHE A 90 0.67 2.71 -3.97
N ALA A 91 1.80 2.34 -4.58
CA ALA A 91 3.05 3.09 -4.57
C ALA A 91 2.94 4.57 -5.01
N PRO A 92 2.09 4.96 -5.99
CA PRO A 92 1.87 6.37 -6.32
C PRO A 92 1.36 7.20 -5.15
N ILE A 93 0.51 6.64 -4.26
CA ILE A 93 -0.04 7.35 -3.11
C ILE A 93 1.09 7.65 -2.10
N TYR A 94 1.95 6.68 -1.83
CA TYR A 94 3.12 6.83 -0.95
C TYR A 94 4.11 7.84 -1.52
N THR A 95 4.37 7.73 -2.82
CA THR A 95 5.26 8.64 -3.53
C THR A 95 4.72 10.07 -3.50
N TYR A 96 3.41 10.26 -3.64
CA TYR A 96 2.77 11.56 -3.51
C TYR A 96 2.98 12.16 -2.12
N LEU A 97 2.77 11.40 -1.05
CA LEU A 97 3.01 11.86 0.32
C LEU A 97 4.47 12.24 0.55
N ARG A 98 5.42 11.41 0.09
CA ARG A 98 6.85 11.72 0.14
C ARG A 98 7.17 13.06 -0.55
N ILE A 99 6.63 13.31 -1.74
CA ILE A 99 6.89 14.56 -2.47
C ILE A 99 6.24 15.76 -1.79
N LYS A 100 5.00 15.61 -1.32
CA LYS A 100 4.23 16.70 -0.72
C LYS A 100 4.81 17.14 0.63
N ASP A 101 5.13 16.18 1.49
CA ASP A 101 5.59 16.46 2.86
C ASP A 101 7.11 16.61 2.94
N LYS A 102 7.83 16.31 1.84
CA LYS A 102 9.31 16.32 1.77
C LYS A 102 9.97 15.50 2.88
N SER A 103 9.26 14.52 3.41
CA SER A 103 9.64 13.69 4.55
C SER A 103 9.26 12.23 4.30
N LEU A 104 9.92 11.32 5.01
CA LEU A 104 9.58 9.90 5.04
C LEU A 104 8.53 9.56 6.11
N MET A 105 8.24 10.47 7.05
CA MET A 105 7.34 10.15 8.16
C MET A 105 5.92 9.82 7.68
N ALA A 106 5.35 10.66 6.82
CA ALA A 106 4.00 10.44 6.29
C ALA A 106 3.84 9.11 5.54
N PRO A 107 4.69 8.75 4.56
CA PRO A 107 4.58 7.45 3.92
C PRO A 107 4.89 6.28 4.88
N THR A 108 5.77 6.46 5.87
CA THR A 108 6.06 5.44 6.91
C THR A 108 4.85 5.14 7.78
N ILE A 109 4.17 6.18 8.26
CA ILE A 109 2.96 6.05 9.08
C ILE A 109 1.85 5.40 8.26
N LEU A 110 1.65 5.83 7.01
CA LEU A 110 0.66 5.21 6.11
C LEU A 110 0.96 3.72 5.87
N HIS A 111 2.24 3.36 5.72
CA HIS A 111 2.66 1.96 5.61
C HIS A 111 2.27 1.17 6.85
N GLY A 112 2.63 1.67 8.03
CA GLY A 112 2.32 1.00 9.30
C GLY A 112 0.82 0.82 9.50
N MET A 113 0.05 1.85 9.16
CA MET A 113 -1.41 1.83 9.21
C MET A 113 -1.99 0.79 8.25
N THR A 114 -1.43 0.69 7.03
CA THR A 114 -1.84 -0.31 6.05
C THR A 114 -1.58 -1.72 6.59
N ASN A 115 -0.38 -1.99 7.11
CA ASN A 115 -0.02 -3.30 7.65
C ASN A 115 -0.93 -3.71 8.82
N ALA A 116 -1.22 -2.76 9.72
CA ALA A 116 -2.10 -2.98 10.85
C ALA A 116 -3.55 -3.21 10.39
N PHE A 117 -4.05 -2.40 9.44
CA PHE A 117 -5.37 -2.56 8.87
C PHE A 117 -5.52 -3.92 8.17
N MET A 118 -4.53 -4.36 7.40
CA MET A 118 -4.53 -5.66 6.75
C MET A 118 -4.54 -6.82 7.76
N SER A 119 -3.76 -6.70 8.83
CA SER A 119 -3.72 -7.71 9.90
C SER A 119 -5.06 -7.81 10.63
N LEU A 120 -5.68 -6.67 10.96
CA LEU A 120 -7.01 -6.62 11.56
C LEU A 120 -8.08 -7.18 10.60
N ALA A 121 -7.97 -6.88 9.30
CA ALA A 121 -8.89 -7.39 8.29
C ALA A 121 -8.89 -8.92 8.23
N LEU A 122 -7.71 -9.55 8.33
CA LEU A 122 -7.56 -11.00 8.33
C LEU A 122 -8.15 -11.69 9.58
N VAL A 123 -8.14 -11.01 10.72
CA VAL A 123 -8.60 -11.56 12.01
C VAL A 123 -10.11 -11.37 12.19
N PHE A 124 -10.64 -10.20 11.85
CA PHE A 124 -12.01 -9.83 12.20
C PHE A 124 -13.04 -10.00 11.08
N PHE A 125 -12.62 -10.17 9.83
CA PHE A 125 -13.55 -10.30 8.71
C PHE A 125 -13.57 -11.75 8.20
N PRO A 126 -14.75 -12.41 8.16
CA PRO A 126 -14.89 -13.75 7.58
C PRO A 126 -14.41 -13.83 6.12
N GLY A 127 -14.43 -12.71 5.39
CA GLY A 127 -13.91 -12.57 4.03
C GLY A 127 -12.47 -12.04 3.92
N GLY A 128 -11.75 -11.82 5.03
CA GLY A 128 -10.41 -11.23 5.03
C GLY A 128 -9.37 -12.07 4.28
N LYS A 129 -9.61 -13.40 4.17
CA LYS A 129 -8.80 -14.34 3.38
C LYS A 129 -9.33 -14.55 1.95
N ASN A 130 -10.50 -14.00 1.63
CA ASN A 130 -11.15 -14.21 0.34
C ASN A 130 -10.52 -13.29 -0.71
N ILE A 131 -9.88 -13.87 -1.71
CA ILE A 131 -9.15 -13.13 -2.75
C ILE A 131 -10.02 -12.17 -3.59
N VAL A 132 -11.35 -12.31 -3.52
CA VAL A 132 -12.31 -11.45 -4.23
C VAL A 132 -12.63 -10.20 -3.42
N LEU A 133 -12.94 -10.36 -2.13
CA LEU A 133 -13.48 -9.29 -1.28
C LEU A 133 -12.46 -8.70 -0.29
N ALA A 134 -11.33 -9.37 -0.08
CA ALA A 134 -10.30 -8.89 0.83
C ALA A 134 -9.71 -7.55 0.34
N PRO A 135 -9.19 -6.71 1.25
CA PRO A 135 -8.53 -5.46 0.85
C PRO A 135 -7.24 -5.66 0.03
N LEU A 136 -6.62 -6.84 0.10
CA LEU A 136 -5.52 -7.27 -0.80
C LEU A 136 -6.02 -7.99 -2.05
N GLY A 137 -7.32 -8.28 -2.12
CA GLY A 137 -7.99 -8.91 -3.24
C GLY A 137 -8.47 -7.92 -4.29
N PHE A 138 -9.32 -8.40 -5.20
CA PHE A 138 -9.83 -7.60 -6.33
C PHE A 138 -10.57 -6.33 -5.89
N GLY A 139 -11.35 -6.36 -4.80
CA GLY A 139 -12.04 -5.18 -4.27
C GLY A 139 -11.08 -4.04 -3.93
N GLY A 140 -9.95 -4.34 -3.28
CA GLY A 140 -8.92 -3.35 -2.96
C GLY A 140 -8.20 -2.83 -4.20
N LEU A 141 -7.87 -3.71 -5.16
CA LEU A 141 -7.26 -3.29 -6.42
C LEU A 141 -8.16 -2.33 -7.20
N ILE A 142 -9.46 -2.61 -7.29
CA ILE A 142 -10.41 -1.76 -8.00
C ILE A 142 -10.49 -0.38 -7.34
N ALA A 143 -10.58 -0.33 -6.00
CA ALA A 143 -10.59 0.92 -5.26
C ALA A 143 -9.31 1.75 -5.51
N LEU A 144 -8.13 1.12 -5.44
CA LEU A 144 -6.86 1.78 -5.71
C LEU A 144 -6.74 2.24 -7.17
N ALA A 145 -7.24 1.46 -8.13
CA ALA A 145 -7.27 1.82 -9.54
C ALA A 145 -8.14 3.07 -9.77
N ILE A 146 -9.33 3.13 -9.16
CA ILE A 146 -10.22 4.30 -9.23
C ILE A 146 -9.52 5.54 -8.66
N VAL A 147 -8.87 5.42 -7.50
CA VAL A 147 -8.12 6.53 -6.88
C VAL A 147 -6.99 7.01 -7.81
N ASN A 148 -6.24 6.11 -8.41
CA ASN A 148 -5.18 6.47 -9.36
C ASN A 148 -5.72 7.12 -10.63
N ILE A 149 -6.82 6.63 -11.19
CA ILE A 149 -7.47 7.23 -12.37
C ILE A 149 -7.91 8.66 -12.04
N TYR A 150 -8.56 8.87 -10.89
CA TYR A 150 -8.96 10.19 -10.43
C TYR A 150 -7.76 11.12 -10.27
N PHE A 151 -6.70 10.65 -9.61
CA PHE A 151 -5.48 11.41 -9.39
C PHE A 151 -4.79 11.78 -10.72
N PHE A 152 -4.72 10.85 -11.67
CA PHE A 152 -4.16 11.06 -13.00
C PHE A 152 -4.93 12.11 -13.81
N ARG A 153 -6.27 12.00 -13.84
CA ARG A 153 -7.14 12.93 -14.56
C ARG A 153 -7.02 14.36 -14.01
N ASN A 154 -7.00 14.51 -12.68
CA ASN A 154 -6.88 15.81 -12.05
C ASN A 154 -5.51 16.46 -12.27
N LYS A 155 -4.43 15.68 -12.27
CA LYS A 155 -3.09 16.19 -12.57
C LYS A 155 -2.98 16.66 -14.02
N LYS A 156 -3.52 15.91 -14.99
CA LYS A 156 -3.59 16.33 -16.39
C LYS A 156 -4.40 17.61 -16.58
N ARG A 157 -5.60 17.69 -15.98
CA ARG A 157 -6.47 18.87 -16.06
C ARG A 157 -5.80 20.14 -15.52
N ARG A 158 -5.03 20.04 -14.44
CA ARG A 158 -4.27 21.19 -13.89
C ARG A 158 -3.07 21.60 -14.74
N ALA A 159 -2.50 20.67 -15.49
CA ALA A 159 -1.39 20.95 -16.41
C ALA A 159 -1.88 21.58 -17.72
N SER A 160 -3.11 21.30 -18.19
CA SER A 160 -3.68 21.89 -19.41
C SER A 160 -4.32 23.27 -19.21
N LEU A 161 -4.45 23.73 -17.97
CA LEU A 161 -4.99 25.06 -17.61
C LEU A 161 -3.89 26.08 -17.31
N LYS A 162 -2.61 25.70 -17.48
CA LYS A 162 -1.43 26.55 -17.40
C LYS A 162 -0.82 26.67 -18.78
#